data_AF-A0A7W4GNW7-F1
#
_entry.id   AF-A0A7W4GNW7-F1
#
_cell.length_a   1.000
_cell.length_b   1.000
_cell.length_c   1.000
_cell.angle_alpha   90.00
_cell.angle_beta   90.00
_cell.angle_gamma   90.00
#
_symmetry.space_group_name_H-M   'P 1'
#
loop_
_entity.id
_entity.type
_entity.pdbx_description
1 polymer ?
#
loop_
_entity_poly.entity_id
_entity_poly.type
_entity_poly.pdbx_seq_one_letter_code
_entity_poly.pdbx_strand_id
1 'polypeptide(L)'
;VGAERGVLYSCPECGAACSAHDFKEKTWRHLNFFQHHCYITAKIPRVHCKTHGVKLIEVPWARAGSGFTLLFEEVALTLVRECQLTLPLSLWK
;
A
#
# COMPACT_ATOMS: atom_id res chain seq x y z
N VAL A 1 5.63 7.57 -14.86
CA VAL A 1 4.21 7.57 -15.27
C VAL A 1 3.54 8.75 -14.59
N GLY A 2 3.40 9.87 -15.31
CA GLY A 2 2.64 11.02 -14.83
C GLY A 2 1.17 10.86 -15.25
N ALA A 3 0.24 11.33 -14.45
CA ALA A 3 -1.16 11.36 -14.84
C ALA A 3 -1.36 12.26 -16.06
N GLU A 4 -2.12 11.80 -17.05
CA GLU A 4 -2.55 12.67 -18.14
C GLU A 4 -3.48 13.77 -17.60
N ARG A 5 -3.42 14.96 -18.20
CA ARG A 5 -4.25 16.09 -17.79
C ARG A 5 -5.71 15.74 -18.05
N GLY A 6 -6.54 15.79 -17.00
CA GLY A 6 -7.98 15.49 -17.07
C GLY A 6 -8.38 14.11 -16.54
N VAL A 7 -7.44 13.29 -16.06
CA VAL A 7 -7.77 12.02 -15.38
C VAL A 7 -8.50 12.32 -14.06
N LEU A 8 -9.67 11.71 -13.91
CA LEU A 8 -10.43 11.71 -12.67
C LEU A 8 -10.08 10.48 -11.85
N TYR A 9 -10.08 10.65 -10.54
CA TYR A 9 -9.74 9.62 -9.57
C TYR A 9 -10.87 9.47 -8.56
N SER A 10 -11.17 8.23 -8.18
CA SER A 10 -12.22 7.96 -7.20
C SER A 10 -11.77 8.35 -5.79
N CYS A 11 -12.62 9.07 -5.07
CA CYS A 11 -12.41 9.33 -3.64
C CYS A 11 -12.42 8.00 -2.86
N PRO A 12 -11.48 7.76 -1.93
CA PRO A 12 -11.43 6.51 -1.16
C PRO A 12 -12.62 6.34 -0.20
N GLU A 13 -13.33 7.42 0.16
CA GLU A 13 -14.45 7.35 1.10
C GLU A 13 -15.81 7.28 0.42
N CYS A 14 -16.05 8.06 -0.64
CA CYS A 14 -17.35 8.10 -1.33
C CYS A 14 -17.36 7.59 -2.77
N GLY A 15 -16.20 7.23 -3.33
CA GLY A 15 -16.09 6.77 -4.71
C GLY A 15 -16.31 7.84 -5.79
N ALA A 16 -16.65 9.09 -5.41
CA ALA A 16 -16.89 10.16 -6.37
C ALA A 16 -15.65 10.48 -7.21
N ALA A 17 -15.85 10.69 -8.51
CA ALA A 17 -14.79 11.07 -9.43
C ALA A 17 -14.32 12.51 -9.15
N CYS A 18 -13.08 12.65 -8.71
CA CYS A 18 -12.47 13.90 -8.28
C CYS A 18 -11.18 14.18 -9.06
N SER A 19 -10.85 15.45 -9.27
CA SER A 19 -9.56 15.85 -9.86
C SER A 19 -8.41 15.65 -8.88
N ALA A 20 -7.23 15.30 -9.41
CA ALA A 20 -6.00 15.32 -8.63
C ALA A 20 -5.64 16.76 -8.22
N HIS A 21 -5.31 16.94 -6.94
CA HIS A 21 -4.84 18.18 -6.35
C HIS A 21 -3.31 18.26 -6.39
N ASP A 22 -2.65 17.28 -5.79
CA ASP A 22 -1.20 17.13 -5.75
C ASP A 22 -0.79 15.65 -5.88
N PHE A 23 0.49 15.40 -6.15
CA PHE A 23 1.05 14.05 -6.19
C PHE A 23 2.03 13.88 -5.06
N LYS A 24 1.85 12.83 -4.26
CA LYS A 24 2.77 12.47 -3.18
C LYS A 24 3.55 11.23 -3.57
N GLU A 25 4.88 11.34 -3.51
CA GLU A 25 5.75 10.19 -3.68
C GLU A 25 5.70 9.29 -2.44
N LYS A 26 5.56 7.99 -2.67
CA LYS A 26 5.59 6.97 -1.63
C LYS A 26 6.45 5.80 -2.08
N THR A 27 7.09 5.18 -1.10
CA THR A 27 7.93 4.01 -1.29
C THR A 27 7.43 2.88 -0.40
N TRP A 28 7.33 1.68 -0.96
CA TRP A 28 7.01 0.45 -0.25
C TRP A 28 8.12 -0.56 -0.37
N ARG A 29 8.33 -1.34 0.68
CA ARG A 29 9.18 -2.53 0.65
C ARG A 29 8.42 -3.69 0.03
N HIS A 30 8.99 -4.27 -1.02
CA HIS A 30 8.46 -5.46 -1.66
C HIS A 30 9.27 -6.71 -1.29
N LEU A 31 8.83 -7.89 -1.76
CA LEU A 31 9.58 -9.14 -1.64
C LEU A 31 10.96 -9.02 -2.30
N ASN A 32 11.91 -9.80 -1.82
CA ASN A 32 13.25 -9.83 -2.41
C ASN A 32 13.19 -10.43 -3.81
N PHE A 33 13.72 -9.73 -4.79
CA PHE A 33 14.02 -10.30 -6.10
C PHE A 33 15.47 -10.74 -6.10
N PHE A 34 15.72 -12.03 -6.38
CA PHE A 34 17.08 -12.59 -6.45
C PHE A 34 17.95 -12.27 -5.22
N GLN A 35 17.37 -12.37 -4.02
CA GLN A 35 18.02 -12.03 -2.74
C GLN A 35 18.40 -10.55 -2.56
N HIS A 36 17.98 -9.66 -3.45
CA HIS A 36 18.19 -8.23 -3.31
C HIS A 36 16.97 -7.52 -2.73
N HIS A 37 17.21 -6.48 -1.94
CA HIS A 37 16.16 -5.61 -1.42
C HIS A 37 15.49 -4.84 -2.57
N CYS A 38 14.21 -5.14 -2.80
CA CYS A 38 13.36 -4.44 -3.75
C CYS A 38 12.45 -3.41 -3.05
N TYR A 39 12.37 -2.22 -3.66
CA TYR A 39 11.49 -1.14 -3.25
C TYR A 39 10.67 -0.68 -4.45
N ILE A 40 9.38 -0.44 -4.24
CA ILE A 40 8.48 0.14 -5.22
C ILE A 40 8.29 1.60 -4.85
N THR A 41 8.65 2.52 -5.74
CA THR A 41 8.43 3.96 -5.55
C THR A 41 7.46 4.45 -6.61
N ALA A 42 6.36 5.08 -6.18
CA ALA A 42 5.36 5.62 -7.08
C ALA A 42 4.83 6.97 -6.58
N LYS A 43 4.45 7.82 -7.53
CA LYS A 43 3.75 9.09 -7.26
C LYS A 43 2.26 8.82 -7.24
N ILE A 44 1.65 8.95 -6.07
CA ILE A 44 0.22 8.71 -5.87
C ILE A 44 -0.52 10.05 -5.86
N PRO A 45 -1.61 10.20 -6.62
CA PRO A 45 -2.42 11.41 -6.57
C PRO A 45 -3.18 11.52 -5.26
N ARG A 46 -3.28 12.76 -4.76
CA ARG A 46 -4.21 13.16 -3.72
C ARG A 46 -5.36 13.89 -4.39
N VAL A 47 -6.57 13.44 -4.14
CA VAL A 47 -7.79 13.98 -4.72
C VAL A 47 -8.42 14.99 -3.78
N HIS A 48 -8.98 16.06 -4.34
CA HIS A 48 -9.78 17.00 -3.57
C HIS A 48 -11.26 16.64 -3.69
N CYS A 49 -11.80 16.00 -2.65
CA CYS A 49 -13.22 15.72 -2.54
C CYS A 49 -13.93 16.89 -1.85
N LYS A 50 -15.08 17.34 -2.38
CA LYS A 50 -15.85 18.45 -1.79
C LYS A 50 -16.38 18.15 -0.38
N THR A 51 -16.63 16.88 -0.06
CA THR A 51 -17.19 16.47 1.24
C THR A 51 -16.12 16.00 2.23
N HIS A 52 -15.08 15.29 1.76
CA HIS A 52 -14.06 14.67 2.62
C HIS A 52 -12.69 15.41 2.60
N GLY A 53 -12.57 16.50 1.84
CA GLY A 53 -11.34 17.26 1.69
C GLY A 53 -10.28 16.55 0.84
N VAL A 54 -9.01 16.85 1.09
CA VAL A 54 -7.88 16.30 0.32
C VAL A 54 -7.47 14.94 0.87
N LYS A 55 -7.69 13.87 0.09
CA LYS A 55 -7.40 12.48 0.47
C LYS A 55 -6.45 11.83 -0.53
N LEU A 56 -5.56 10.98 -0.05
CA LEU A 56 -4.69 10.17 -0.91
C LEU A 56 -5.50 8.98 -1.45
N ILE A 57 -5.38 8.67 -2.73
CA ILE A 57 -6.04 7.48 -3.27
C ILE A 57 -5.42 6.19 -2.72
N GLU A 58 -6.22 5.13 -2.70
CA GLU A 58 -5.73 3.78 -2.41
C GLU A 58 -5.06 3.19 -3.65
N VAL A 59 -3.97 2.45 -3.42
CA VAL A 59 -3.27 1.73 -4.48
C VAL A 59 -3.58 0.23 -4.35
N PRO A 60 -3.70 -0.51 -5.46
CA PRO A 60 -4.15 -1.90 -5.39
C PRO A 60 -3.13 -2.87 -4.76
N TRP A 61 -1.86 -2.47 -4.62
CA TRP A 61 -0.79 -3.33 -4.08
C TRP A 61 -0.38 -3.02 -2.64
N ALA A 62 -0.96 -2.02 -1.97
CA ALA A 62 -0.61 -1.66 -0.59
C ALA A 62 -1.79 -1.05 0.16
N ARG A 63 -1.91 -1.36 1.44
CA ARG A 63 -2.93 -0.75 2.31
C ARG A 63 -2.62 0.72 2.59
N ALA A 64 -3.66 1.49 2.91
CA ALA A 64 -3.51 2.87 3.33
C ALA A 64 -2.59 2.96 4.57
N GLY A 65 -1.49 3.71 4.43
CA GLY A 65 -0.51 3.90 5.51
C GLY A 65 0.52 2.78 5.66
N SER A 66 0.40 1.66 4.94
CA SER A 66 1.42 0.61 4.96
C SER A 66 2.69 1.04 4.22
N GLY A 67 3.85 0.68 4.78
CA GLY A 67 5.16 0.77 4.12
C GLY A 67 5.54 -0.51 3.36
N PHE A 68 4.66 -1.51 3.33
CA PHE A 68 4.88 -2.79 2.68
C PHE A 68 3.84 -3.04 1.58
N THR A 69 4.19 -3.85 0.60
CA THR A 69 3.21 -4.35 -0.37
C THR A 69 2.34 -5.46 0.24
N LEU A 70 1.10 -5.63 -0.23
CA LEU A 70 0.20 -6.71 0.18
C LEU A 70 0.85 -8.09 0.10
N LEU A 71 1.60 -8.36 -0.98
CA LEU A 71 2.34 -9.61 -1.16
C LEU A 71 3.41 -9.83 -0.07
N PHE A 72 4.04 -8.76 0.40
CA PHE A 72 5.00 -8.85 1.50
C PHE A 72 4.29 -9.16 2.81
N GLU A 73 3.15 -8.50 3.08
CA GLU A 73 2.32 -8.78 4.26
C GLU A 73 1.82 -10.24 4.26
N GLU A 74 1.43 -10.78 3.11
CA GLU A 74 0.98 -12.17 2.96
C GLU A 74 2.09 -13.18 3.28
N VAL A 75 3.30 -12.98 2.74
CA VAL A 75 4.45 -13.85 3.05
C VAL A 75 4.83 -13.75 4.52
N ALA A 76 4.82 -12.55 5.11
CA ALA A 76 5.09 -12.37 6.53
C ALA A 76 4.08 -13.15 7.40
N LEU A 77 2.79 -13.06 7.09
CA LEU A 77 1.74 -13.80 7.80
C LEU A 77 1.86 -15.31 7.61
N THR A 78 2.24 -15.76 6.42
CA THR A 78 2.48 -17.18 6.13
C THR A 78 3.66 -17.70 6.95
N LEU A 79 4.76 -16.97 7.01
CA LEU A 79 5.93 -17.33 7.84
C LEU A 79 5.60 -17.37 9.33
N VAL A 80 4.80 -16.43 9.84
CA VAL A 80 4.34 -16.45 11.24
C VAL A 80 3.51 -17.70 11.53
N ARG A 81 2.63 -18.09 10.61
CA ARG A 81 1.81 -19.31 10.72
C ARG A 81 2.67 -20.58 10.75
N GLU A 82 3.66 -20.67 9.87
CA GLU A 82 4.58 -21.83 9.83
C GLU A 82 5.50 -21.86 11.06
N CYS A 83 5.96 -20.71 11.54
CA CYS A 83 6.83 -20.61 12.71
C CYS A 83 6.11 -21.11 14.00
N GLN A 84 4.80 -20.89 14.10
CA GLN A 84 4.00 -21.40 15.23
C GLN A 84 3.94 -22.94 15.33
N LEU A 85 4.27 -23.68 14.26
CA LEU A 85 4.31 -25.14 14.29
C LEU A 85 5.61 -25.72 14.89
N THR A 86 6.64 -24.89 15.11
CA THR A 86 8.00 -25.38 15.47
C THR A 86 8.39 -25.07 16.92
N LEU A 87 7.73 -24.12 17.58
CA LEU A 87 7.99 -23.85 19.00
C LEU A 87 7.07 -24.72 19.85
N PRO A 88 7.60 -25.68 20.64
CA PRO A 88 6.76 -26.36 21.61
C PRO A 88 6.18 -25.29 22.55
N LEU A 89 4.85 -25.32 22.72
CA LEU A 89 4.10 -24.43 23.62
C LEU A 89 4.64 -24.41 25.06
N SER A 90 5.57 -25.31 25.40
CA SER A 90 6.31 -25.36 26.66
C SER A 90 7.38 -24.28 26.84
N LEU A 91 7.77 -23.54 25.79
CA LEU A 91 8.78 -22.45 25.87
C LEU A 91 8.16 -21.05 26.00
N TRP A 92 6.83 -20.94 25.98
CA TRP A 92 6.07 -19.70 26.25
C TRP A 92 5.43 -19.71 27.65
N LYS A 93 6.17 -20.24 28.63
CA LYS A 93 5.91 -20.07 30.06
C LYS A 93 7.05 -19.28 30.68
#